data_AF-A0A9N9CSQ6-F1
#
_entry.id   AF-A0A9N9CSQ6-F1
#
_cell.length_a   1.000
_cell.length_b   1.000
_cell.length_c   1.000
_cell.angle_alpha   90.00
_cell.angle_beta   90.00
_cell.angle_gamma   90.00
#
_symmetry.space_group_name_H-M   'P 1'
#
loop_
_entity.id
_entity.type
_entity.pdbx_description
1 polymer ?
#
loop_
_entity_poly.entity_id
_entity_poly.type
_entity_poly.pdbx_seq_one_letter_code
_entity_poly.pdbx_strand_id
1 'polypeptide(L)'
;MDWITPINIEATYPTNLPWDPRLSEHGCNQALELSQYFVKNNIKIDRIYSSPLYRTLQTASIIADKLDLEISIEYGLSEWYDPFEARTYPSCAPLSVLHEFFPRINPTYIPITKLPNDGETFQELHKRLDRTMQSLIDAGEDLKCVLIIVHAASLVAGVKALIKQRNAVINCSTCSLTKCIRSKEGWVLELNGDTSFLSHGSENNCIFTEVGVEDDVND
;
A
#
# COMPACT_ATOMS: atom_id res chain seq x y z
N MET A 1 1.71 -9.04 -0.72
CA MET A 1 0.36 -9.58 -0.46
C MET A 1 0.31 -10.96 -1.06
N ASP A 2 -0.41 -11.90 -0.44
CA ASP A 2 -0.63 -13.23 -1.00
C ASP A 2 -1.99 -13.23 -1.75
N TRP A 3 -1.95 -13.41 -3.06
CA TRP A 3 -3.11 -13.29 -3.95
C TRP A 3 -3.22 -14.47 -4.91
N ILE A 4 -4.45 -14.71 -5.39
CA ILE A 4 -4.73 -15.84 -6.29
C ILE A 4 -4.83 -15.35 -7.73
N THR A 5 -4.07 -15.99 -8.62
CA THR A 5 -4.26 -15.90 -10.07
C THR A 5 -5.35 -16.89 -10.51
N PRO A 6 -6.32 -16.48 -11.33
CA PRO A 6 -7.33 -17.40 -11.85
C PRO A 6 -6.69 -18.59 -12.58
N ILE A 7 -7.05 -19.80 -12.16
CA ILE A 7 -6.47 -21.05 -12.69
C ILE A 7 -7.06 -21.40 -14.08
N ASN A 8 -8.23 -20.82 -14.42
CA ASN A 8 -8.94 -21.10 -15.66
C ASN A 8 -9.11 -19.80 -16.48
N ILE A 9 -8.98 -19.90 -17.80
CA ILE A 9 -9.11 -18.77 -18.75
C ILE A 9 -10.50 -18.10 -18.65
N GLU A 10 -11.51 -18.82 -18.15
CA GLU A 10 -12.87 -18.32 -17.92
C GLU A 10 -13.06 -17.62 -16.56
N ALA A 11 -12.14 -17.80 -15.60
CA ALA A 11 -12.25 -17.18 -14.30
C ALA A 11 -11.70 -15.75 -14.35
N THR A 12 -12.60 -14.77 -14.23
CA THR A 12 -12.24 -13.35 -14.20
C THR A 12 -11.87 -12.91 -12.78
N TYR A 13 -11.06 -11.87 -12.69
CA TYR A 13 -10.83 -11.16 -11.42
C TYR A 13 -12.15 -10.56 -10.91
N PRO A 14 -12.31 -10.29 -9.60
CA PRO A 14 -13.57 -9.81 -9.03
C PRO A 14 -14.14 -8.56 -9.73
N THR A 15 -13.25 -7.65 -10.13
CA THR A 15 -13.61 -6.40 -10.84
C THR A 15 -13.67 -6.56 -12.36
N ASN A 16 -13.41 -7.76 -12.88
CA ASN A 16 -13.18 -8.06 -14.29
C ASN A 16 -12.01 -7.26 -14.93
N LEU A 17 -11.20 -6.57 -14.14
CA LEU A 17 -10.02 -5.84 -14.61
C LEU A 17 -8.78 -6.73 -14.55
N PRO A 18 -7.87 -6.64 -15.53
CA PRO A 18 -6.64 -7.43 -15.52
C PRO A 18 -5.76 -7.03 -14.34
N TRP A 19 -5.05 -8.01 -13.76
CA TRP A 19 -4.10 -7.82 -12.65
C TRP A 19 -4.69 -7.22 -11.37
N ASP A 20 -5.99 -7.43 -11.13
CA ASP A 20 -6.69 -7.02 -9.92
C ASP A 20 -7.18 -8.22 -9.08
N PRO A 21 -6.27 -9.10 -8.64
CA PRO A 21 -6.62 -10.32 -7.90
C PRO A 21 -7.17 -10.03 -6.51
N ARG A 22 -8.00 -10.96 -6.04
CA ARG A 22 -8.32 -11.11 -4.61
C ARG A 22 -7.17 -11.74 -3.84
N LEU A 23 -7.14 -11.50 -2.53
CA LEU A 23 -6.28 -12.22 -1.61
C LEU A 23 -6.59 -13.73 -1.61
N SER A 24 -5.59 -14.53 -1.27
CA SER A 24 -5.80 -15.92 -0.87
C SER A 24 -6.51 -16.00 0.49
N GLU A 25 -6.97 -17.19 0.87
CA GLU A 25 -7.49 -17.41 2.23
C GLU A 25 -6.41 -17.11 3.29
N HIS A 26 -5.17 -17.51 3.02
CA HIS A 26 -4.01 -17.21 3.85
C HIS A 26 -3.76 -15.70 3.99
N GLY A 27 -3.81 -14.96 2.87
CA GLY A 27 -3.70 -13.51 2.86
C GLY A 27 -4.83 -12.81 3.64
N CYS A 28 -6.04 -13.35 3.60
CA CYS A 28 -7.16 -12.88 4.44
C CYS A 28 -6.88 -13.11 5.93
N ASN A 29 -6.34 -14.28 6.30
CA ASN A 29 -5.98 -14.60 7.68
C ASN A 29 -4.85 -13.69 8.20
N GLN A 30 -3.84 -13.38 7.38
CA GLN A 30 -2.80 -12.43 7.74
C GLN A 30 -3.36 -11.03 8.03
N ALA A 31 -4.31 -10.54 7.24
CA ALA A 31 -5.00 -9.27 7.49
C ALA A 31 -5.82 -9.30 8.79
N LEU A 32 -6.45 -10.45 9.10
CA LEU A 32 -7.16 -10.65 10.35
C LEU A 32 -6.20 -10.63 11.55
N GLU A 33 -5.06 -11.32 11.48
CA GLU A 33 -4.02 -11.30 12.51
C GLU A 33 -3.49 -9.88 12.77
N LEU A 34 -3.24 -9.10 11.71
CA LEU A 34 -2.86 -7.69 11.83
C LEU A 34 -3.94 -6.86 12.56
N SER A 35 -5.22 -7.05 12.20
CA SER A 35 -6.31 -6.36 12.89
C SER A 35 -6.40 -6.73 14.38
N GLN A 36 -6.16 -7.99 14.73
CA GLN A 36 -6.14 -8.48 16.10
C GLN A 36 -4.95 -7.92 16.87
N TYR A 37 -3.79 -7.80 16.23
CA TYR A 37 -2.61 -7.15 16.79
C TYR A 37 -2.90 -5.70 17.19
N PHE A 38 -3.59 -4.92 16.34
CA PHE A 38 -3.98 -3.55 16.68
C PHE A 38 -4.88 -3.49 17.91
N VAL A 39 -5.91 -4.34 17.98
CA VAL A 39 -6.83 -4.39 19.12
C VAL A 39 -6.11 -4.82 20.41
N LYS A 40 -5.33 -5.90 20.34
CA LYS A 40 -4.62 -6.47 21.50
C LYS A 40 -3.62 -5.49 22.12
N ASN A 41 -2.94 -4.70 21.29
CA ASN A 41 -1.96 -3.71 21.73
C ASN A 41 -2.55 -2.31 21.93
N ASN A 42 -3.88 -2.16 21.84
CA ASN A 42 -4.59 -0.89 21.99
C ASN A 42 -4.05 0.22 21.06
N ILE A 43 -3.65 -0.15 19.85
CA ILE A 43 -3.20 0.79 18.82
C ILE A 43 -4.44 1.50 18.26
N LYS A 44 -4.48 2.82 18.42
CA LYS A 44 -5.58 3.66 17.92
C LYS A 44 -5.22 4.18 16.54
N ILE A 45 -5.99 3.79 15.54
CA ILE A 45 -5.92 4.28 14.16
C ILE A 45 -7.06 5.29 13.97
N ASP A 46 -6.76 6.49 13.50
CA ASP A 46 -7.76 7.54 13.26
C ASP A 46 -8.34 7.46 11.85
N ARG A 47 -7.53 7.02 10.87
CA ARG A 47 -7.94 6.91 9.47
C ARG A 47 -7.21 5.80 8.73
N ILE A 48 -7.91 5.13 7.82
CA ILE A 48 -7.35 4.15 6.88
C ILE A 48 -7.31 4.77 5.48
N TYR A 49 -6.13 4.81 4.88
CA TYR A 49 -5.94 5.06 3.46
C TYR A 49 -5.53 3.77 2.75
N SER A 50 -6.12 3.50 1.59
CA SER A 50 -5.81 2.30 0.80
C SER A 50 -5.55 2.67 -0.65
N SER A 51 -4.68 1.91 -1.30
CA SER A 51 -4.66 1.85 -2.77
C SER A 51 -6.04 1.38 -3.29
N PRO A 52 -6.40 1.74 -4.53
CA PRO A 52 -7.69 1.39 -5.11
C PRO A 52 -7.78 -0.06 -5.61
N LEU A 53 -6.68 -0.83 -5.59
CA LEU A 53 -6.70 -2.22 -6.07
C LEU A 53 -7.41 -3.15 -5.08
N TYR A 54 -8.04 -4.19 -5.62
CA TYR A 54 -8.91 -5.09 -4.87
C TYR A 54 -8.20 -5.73 -3.67
N ARG A 55 -6.97 -6.24 -3.85
CA ARG A 55 -6.18 -6.85 -2.76
C ARG A 55 -5.89 -5.90 -1.59
N THR A 56 -5.61 -4.63 -1.89
CA THR A 56 -5.39 -3.60 -0.85
C THR A 56 -6.70 -3.26 -0.15
N LEU A 57 -7.79 -3.12 -0.91
CA LEU A 57 -9.12 -2.83 -0.34
C LEU A 57 -9.67 -3.99 0.48
N GLN A 58 -9.41 -5.24 0.08
CA GLN A 58 -9.79 -6.42 0.84
C GLN A 58 -9.04 -6.50 2.17
N THR A 59 -7.74 -6.19 2.17
CA THR A 59 -6.94 -6.07 3.41
C THR A 59 -7.50 -4.94 4.29
N ALA A 60 -7.79 -3.78 3.70
CA ALA A 60 -8.35 -2.63 4.39
C ALA A 60 -9.72 -2.93 4.98
N SER A 61 -10.60 -3.63 4.25
CA SER A 61 -11.95 -3.99 4.70
C SER A 61 -11.91 -4.89 5.93
N ILE A 62 -11.06 -5.93 5.92
CA ILE A 62 -10.92 -6.84 7.08
C ILE A 62 -10.49 -6.06 8.33
N ILE A 63 -9.55 -5.13 8.19
CA ILE A 63 -9.06 -4.31 9.31
C ILE A 63 -10.13 -3.28 9.73
N ALA A 64 -10.76 -2.61 8.76
CA ALA A 64 -11.78 -1.60 8.98
C ALA A 64 -13.01 -2.15 9.69
N ASP A 65 -13.44 -3.38 9.36
CA ASP A 65 -14.51 -4.09 10.05
C ASP A 65 -14.18 -4.32 11.53
N LYS A 66 -12.92 -4.64 11.82
CA LYS A 66 -12.47 -4.90 13.19
C LYS A 66 -12.33 -3.62 14.02
N LEU A 67 -11.86 -2.54 13.39
CA LEU A 67 -11.59 -1.25 14.05
C LEU A 67 -12.78 -0.29 14.01
N ASP A 68 -13.84 -0.64 13.29
CA ASP A 68 -15.01 0.19 13.00
C ASP A 68 -14.65 1.55 12.37
N LEU A 69 -13.89 1.50 11.28
CA LEU A 69 -13.41 2.67 10.54
C LEU A 69 -13.91 2.66 9.10
N GLU A 70 -13.89 3.82 8.45
CA GLU A 70 -14.07 3.94 7.00
C GLU A 70 -12.73 3.84 6.26
N ILE A 71 -12.80 3.55 4.95
CA ILE A 71 -11.64 3.42 4.06
C ILE A 71 -11.64 4.59 3.08
N SER A 72 -10.57 5.40 3.10
CA SER A 72 -10.32 6.46 2.12
C SER A 72 -9.43 5.91 1.00
N ILE A 73 -9.95 5.86 -0.23
CA ILE A 73 -9.19 5.38 -1.39
C ILE A 73 -8.28 6.48 -1.90
N GLU A 74 -6.97 6.31 -1.81
CA GLU A 74 -6.00 7.28 -2.34
C GLU A 74 -5.24 6.70 -3.54
N TYR A 75 -5.43 7.30 -4.71
CA TYR A 75 -4.83 6.80 -5.95
C TYR A 75 -3.31 6.95 -5.99
N GLY A 76 -2.74 7.91 -5.26
CA GLY A 76 -1.29 8.07 -5.13
C GLY A 76 -0.60 6.89 -4.43
N LEU A 77 -1.37 5.99 -3.82
CA LEU A 77 -0.90 4.76 -3.17
C LEU A 77 -0.92 3.52 -4.08
N SER A 78 -1.37 3.68 -5.34
CA SER A 78 -1.47 2.58 -6.32
C SER A 78 -0.15 1.88 -6.58
N GLU A 79 -0.25 0.67 -7.12
CA GLU A 79 0.88 -0.19 -7.51
C GLU A 79 1.83 0.53 -8.47
N TRP A 80 3.09 0.11 -8.47
CA TRP A 80 4.07 0.55 -9.45
C TRP A 80 4.05 -0.35 -10.69
N TYR A 81 3.99 0.25 -11.86
CA TYR A 81 4.13 -0.44 -13.14
C TYR A 81 5.33 0.14 -13.89
N ASP A 82 6.42 -0.61 -13.96
CA ASP A 82 7.61 -0.23 -14.72
C ASP A 82 7.28 -0.21 -16.22
N PRO A 83 7.46 0.92 -16.93
CA PRO A 83 7.13 1.01 -18.35
C PRO A 83 7.95 0.09 -19.27
N PHE A 84 9.09 -0.42 -18.80
CA PHE A 84 9.94 -1.35 -19.56
C PHE A 84 9.55 -2.81 -19.35
N GLU A 85 8.91 -3.15 -18.23
CA GLU A 85 8.52 -4.53 -17.90
C GLU A 85 7.01 -4.77 -18.02
N ALA A 86 6.21 -3.75 -17.77
CA ALA A 86 4.75 -3.85 -17.74
C ALA A 86 4.18 -3.96 -19.16
N ARG A 87 3.42 -5.04 -19.39
CA ARG A 87 2.68 -5.24 -20.64
C ARG A 87 1.35 -4.46 -20.68
N THR A 88 0.85 -4.09 -19.52
CA THR A 88 -0.43 -3.41 -19.33
C THR A 88 -0.31 -2.50 -18.12
N TYR A 89 -1.07 -1.41 -18.11
CA TYR A 89 -1.24 -0.52 -16.97
C TYR A 89 -2.67 -0.66 -16.45
N PRO A 90 -2.91 -1.58 -15.49
CA PRO A 90 -4.22 -1.79 -14.91
C PRO A 90 -4.81 -0.48 -14.38
N SER A 91 -6.03 -0.18 -14.83
CA SER A 91 -6.86 0.85 -14.21
C SER A 91 -7.44 0.31 -12.90
N CYS A 92 -7.94 1.19 -12.04
CA CYS A 92 -8.77 0.77 -10.91
C CYS A 92 -10.25 0.67 -11.32
N ALA A 93 -11.00 -0.17 -10.62
CA ALA A 93 -12.44 -0.26 -10.83
C ALA A 93 -13.15 1.04 -10.41
N PRO A 94 -14.30 1.38 -11.04
CA PRO A 94 -15.11 2.50 -10.59
C PRO A 94 -15.54 2.35 -9.13
N LEU A 95 -15.64 3.47 -8.42
CA LEU A 95 -16.04 3.49 -7.00
C LEU A 95 -17.38 2.77 -6.76
N SER A 96 -18.33 2.89 -7.69
CA SER A 96 -19.63 2.19 -7.61
C SER A 96 -19.47 0.67 -7.57
N VAL A 97 -18.56 0.12 -8.38
CA VAL A 97 -18.25 -1.31 -8.39
C VAL A 97 -17.54 -1.70 -7.11
N LEU A 98 -16.53 -0.93 -6.68
CA LEU A 98 -15.76 -1.23 -5.46
C LEU A 98 -16.64 -1.20 -4.20
N HIS A 99 -17.62 -0.29 -4.13
CA HIS A 99 -18.53 -0.17 -3.00
C HIS A 99 -19.48 -1.38 -2.86
N GLU A 100 -19.76 -2.12 -3.94
CA GLU A 100 -20.51 -3.39 -3.87
C GLU A 100 -19.73 -4.46 -3.10
N PHE A 101 -18.39 -4.45 -3.20
CA PHE A 101 -17.51 -5.39 -2.51
C PHE A 101 -17.08 -4.91 -1.13
N PHE A 102 -16.90 -3.59 -0.94
CA PHE A 102 -16.32 -3.00 0.25
C PHE A 102 -17.19 -1.83 0.78
N PRO A 103 -18.26 -2.12 1.54
CA PRO A 103 -19.24 -1.11 1.97
C PRO A 103 -18.70 -0.02 2.91
N ARG A 104 -17.52 -0.22 3.50
CA ARG A 104 -16.86 0.76 4.38
C ARG A 104 -16.03 1.80 3.63
N ILE A 105 -15.97 1.74 2.29
CA ILE A 105 -15.33 2.80 1.51
C ILE A 105 -16.08 4.11 1.75
N ASN A 106 -15.37 5.15 2.16
CA ASN A 106 -15.92 6.49 2.28
C ASN A 106 -16.19 7.05 0.87
N PRO A 107 -17.46 7.25 0.48
CA PRO A 107 -17.80 7.69 -0.88
C PRO A 107 -17.55 9.18 -1.11
N THR A 108 -17.30 9.95 -0.03
CA THR A 108 -17.09 11.40 -0.07
C THR A 108 -15.61 11.79 -0.09
N TYR A 109 -14.70 10.85 0.19
CA TYR A 109 -13.27 11.10 0.07
C TYR A 109 -12.89 11.27 -1.41
N ILE A 110 -12.22 12.38 -1.71
CA ILE A 110 -11.69 12.65 -3.05
C ILE A 110 -10.18 12.39 -3.01
N PRO A 111 -9.67 11.43 -3.81
CA PRO A 111 -8.23 11.17 -3.91
C PRO A 111 -7.46 12.45 -4.25
N ILE A 112 -6.39 12.73 -3.51
CA ILE A 112 -5.58 13.94 -3.70
C ILE A 112 -4.71 13.79 -4.94
N THR A 113 -4.16 12.60 -5.15
CA THR A 113 -3.30 12.31 -6.29
C THR A 113 -4.14 11.77 -7.44
N LYS A 114 -3.82 12.19 -8.67
CA LYS A 114 -4.41 11.59 -9.87
C LYS A 114 -3.94 10.14 -10.00
N LEU A 115 -4.82 9.26 -10.49
CA LEU A 115 -4.46 7.89 -10.78
C LEU A 115 -3.28 7.83 -11.78
N PRO A 116 -2.19 7.11 -11.46
CA PRO A 116 -1.09 6.85 -12.40
C PRO A 116 -1.58 5.86 -13.46
N ASN A 117 -1.60 6.28 -14.72
CA ASN A 117 -2.24 5.50 -15.81
C ASN A 117 -1.27 5.02 -16.90
N ASP A 118 -0.03 5.53 -16.95
CA ASP A 118 0.86 5.37 -18.11
C ASP A 118 2.20 4.66 -17.78
N GLY A 119 2.25 3.93 -16.66
CA GLY A 119 3.50 3.43 -16.10
C GLY A 119 4.36 4.55 -15.53
N GLU A 120 5.36 4.20 -14.73
CA GLU A 120 6.26 5.18 -14.10
C GLU A 120 7.68 4.61 -14.04
N THR A 121 8.69 5.41 -14.37
CA THR A 121 10.07 5.09 -14.00
C THR A 121 10.22 5.05 -12.47
N PHE A 122 11.28 4.42 -11.98
CA PHE A 122 11.54 4.37 -10.53
C PHE A 122 11.66 5.77 -9.89
N GLN A 123 12.25 6.73 -10.62
CA GLN A 123 12.33 8.13 -10.18
C GLN A 123 10.96 8.82 -10.16
N GLU A 124 10.07 8.49 -11.10
CA GLU A 124 8.69 9.01 -11.12
C GLU A 124 7.85 8.43 -9.99
N LEU A 125 7.99 7.13 -9.70
CA LEU A 125 7.40 6.50 -8.51
C LEU A 125 7.81 7.27 -7.25
N HIS A 126 9.10 7.56 -7.07
CA HIS A 126 9.58 8.36 -5.95
C HIS A 126 8.95 9.75 -5.89
N LYS A 127 8.89 10.47 -7.02
CA LYS A 127 8.25 11.80 -7.10
C LYS A 127 6.76 11.74 -6.75
N ARG A 128 6.05 10.70 -7.20
CA ARG A 128 4.63 10.49 -6.88
C ARG A 128 4.45 10.29 -5.38
N LEU A 129 5.21 9.38 -4.79
CA LEU A 129 5.07 9.08 -3.36
C LEU A 129 5.55 10.24 -2.48
N ASP A 130 6.56 11.03 -2.89
CA ASP A 130 6.92 12.27 -2.19
C ASP A 130 5.72 13.22 -2.07
N ARG A 131 5.04 13.46 -3.20
CA ARG A 131 3.86 14.35 -3.27
C ARG A 131 2.68 13.77 -2.51
N THR A 132 2.41 12.47 -2.70
CA THR A 132 1.28 11.77 -2.06
C THR A 132 1.42 11.79 -0.55
N MET A 133 2.58 11.39 -0.03
CA MET A 133 2.82 11.32 1.42
C MET A 133 2.79 12.70 2.06
N GLN A 134 3.38 13.72 1.42
CA GLN A 134 3.28 15.10 1.91
C GLN A 134 1.82 15.59 1.94
N SER A 135 1.06 15.33 0.87
CA SER A 135 -0.34 15.77 0.81
C SER A 135 -1.22 15.09 1.84
N LEU A 136 -0.99 13.80 2.13
CA LEU A 136 -1.70 13.08 3.19
C LEU A 136 -1.36 13.61 4.59
N ILE A 137 -0.13 14.04 4.82
CA ILE A 137 0.28 14.70 6.06
C ILE A 137 -0.45 16.04 6.20
N ASP A 138 -0.44 16.86 5.16
CA ASP A 138 -1.04 18.20 5.17
C ASP A 138 -2.57 18.12 5.32
N ALA A 139 -3.22 17.13 4.70
CA ALA A 139 -4.65 16.90 4.81
C ALA A 139 -5.10 16.25 6.14
N GLY A 140 -4.14 15.76 6.94
CA GLY A 140 -4.38 15.03 8.18
C GLY A 140 -3.70 15.64 9.39
N GLU A 141 -3.47 16.96 9.40
CA GLU A 141 -2.79 17.66 10.51
C GLU A 141 -3.45 17.45 11.89
N ASP A 142 -4.76 17.14 11.91
CA ASP A 142 -5.55 16.85 13.11
C ASP A 142 -5.52 15.37 13.52
N LEU A 143 -4.99 14.48 12.68
CA LEU A 143 -4.89 13.05 12.92
C LEU A 143 -3.61 12.70 13.67
N LYS A 144 -3.68 11.73 14.59
CA LYS A 144 -2.53 11.24 15.36
C LYS A 144 -1.89 10.00 14.74
N CYS A 145 -2.71 9.11 14.17
CA CYS A 145 -2.25 7.87 13.59
C CYS A 145 -3.08 7.49 12.36
N VAL A 146 -2.40 7.27 11.24
CA VAL A 146 -3.01 6.81 9.99
C VAL A 146 -2.46 5.44 9.63
N LEU A 147 -3.34 4.56 9.13
CA LEU A 147 -2.95 3.29 8.54
C LEU A 147 -2.99 3.43 7.02
N ILE A 148 -1.89 3.06 6.37
CA ILE A 148 -1.72 3.17 4.91
C ILE A 148 -1.50 1.76 4.35
N ILE A 149 -2.38 1.31 3.45
CA ILE A 149 -2.38 -0.05 2.90
C ILE A 149 -2.05 0.00 1.41
N VAL A 150 -0.88 -0.51 1.06
CA VAL A 150 -0.25 -0.30 -0.25
C VAL A 150 0.50 -1.55 -0.73
N HIS A 151 1.16 -1.42 -1.87
CA HIS A 151 1.97 -2.46 -2.49
C HIS A 151 3.46 -2.31 -2.15
N ALA A 152 4.27 -3.31 -2.49
CA ALA A 152 5.67 -3.39 -2.08
C ALA A 152 6.50 -2.16 -2.51
N ALA A 153 6.49 -1.83 -3.82
CA ALA A 153 7.24 -0.70 -4.34
C ALA A 153 6.76 0.65 -3.77
N SER A 154 5.43 0.84 -3.71
CA SER A 154 4.80 2.04 -3.16
C SER A 154 5.06 2.20 -1.65
N LEU A 155 5.12 1.10 -0.89
CA LEU A 155 5.53 1.10 0.51
C LEU A 155 6.96 1.60 0.64
N VAL A 156 7.89 1.02 -0.12
CA VAL A 156 9.31 1.41 -0.05
C VAL A 156 9.49 2.88 -0.43
N ALA A 157 8.91 3.31 -1.55
CA ALA A 157 8.99 4.70 -1.99
C ALA A 157 8.34 5.67 -0.99
N GLY A 158 7.18 5.32 -0.43
CA GLY A 158 6.46 6.13 0.55
C GLY A 158 7.21 6.26 1.89
N VAL A 159 7.79 5.17 2.40
CA VAL A 159 8.59 5.21 3.63
C VAL A 159 9.85 6.04 3.42
N LYS A 160 10.57 5.83 2.32
CA LYS A 160 11.75 6.63 1.94
C LYS A 160 11.41 8.12 1.77
N ALA A 161 10.21 8.45 1.30
CA ALA A 161 9.70 9.82 1.23
C ALA A 161 9.53 10.44 2.63
N LEU A 162 8.87 9.73 3.54
CA LEU A 162 8.63 10.19 4.92
C LEU A 162 9.94 10.47 5.67
N ILE A 163 10.82 9.48 5.74
CA ILE A 163 12.07 9.56 6.52
C ILE A 163 13.18 10.33 5.81
N LYS A 164 12.95 10.76 4.56
CA LYS A 164 13.90 11.48 3.70
C LYS A 164 15.24 10.76 3.51
N GLN A 165 15.20 9.43 3.34
CA GLN A 165 16.38 8.59 3.12
C GLN A 165 16.16 7.68 1.90
N ARG A 166 16.71 8.03 0.73
CA ARG A 166 16.55 7.22 -0.50
C ARG A 166 17.26 5.87 -0.45
N ASN A 167 18.37 5.79 0.28
CA ASN A 167 19.19 4.58 0.39
C ASN A 167 18.74 3.64 1.54
N ALA A 168 17.67 3.97 2.26
CA ALA A 168 17.19 3.13 3.36
C ALA A 168 16.69 1.77 2.83
N VAL A 169 17.08 0.70 3.52
CA VAL A 169 16.59 -0.65 3.23
C VAL A 169 15.26 -0.85 3.95
N ILE A 170 14.19 -0.99 3.18
CA ILE A 170 12.83 -1.17 3.70
C ILE A 170 12.37 -2.60 3.40
N ASN A 171 12.03 -3.35 4.45
CA ASN A 171 11.45 -4.68 4.31
C ASN A 171 9.96 -4.56 3.99
N CYS A 172 9.49 -5.36 3.05
CA CYS A 172 8.10 -5.34 2.62
C CYS A 172 7.55 -6.74 2.34
N SER A 173 7.73 -7.64 3.31
CA SER A 173 7.03 -8.92 3.36
C SER A 173 5.51 -8.76 3.30
N THR A 174 4.85 -9.81 2.86
CA THR A 174 3.39 -9.84 2.78
C THR A 174 2.75 -9.57 4.15
N CYS A 175 1.80 -8.63 4.16
CA CYS A 175 1.09 -8.18 5.36
C CYS A 175 1.99 -7.70 6.51
N SER A 176 3.24 -7.29 6.20
CA SER A 176 4.14 -6.71 7.18
C SER A 176 3.72 -5.30 7.59
N LEU A 177 4.09 -4.91 8.82
CA LEU A 177 3.80 -3.61 9.40
C LEU A 177 5.07 -2.77 9.46
N THR A 178 5.08 -1.66 8.75
CA THR A 178 6.11 -0.62 8.85
C THR A 178 5.53 0.58 9.58
N LYS A 179 6.24 1.09 10.58
CA LYS A 179 5.79 2.22 11.42
C LYS A 179 6.80 3.35 11.37
N CYS A 180 6.34 4.52 10.95
CA CYS A 180 7.09 5.77 11.05
C CYS A 180 6.46 6.66 12.12
N ILE A 181 7.28 7.31 12.94
CA ILE A 181 6.85 8.26 13.97
C ILE A 181 7.37 9.66 13.65
N ARG A 182 6.52 10.69 13.81
CA ARG A 182 6.91 12.09 13.58
C ARG A 182 7.43 12.71 14.87
N SER A 183 8.63 13.27 14.82
CA SER A 183 9.26 14.07 15.87
C SER A 183 9.45 15.52 15.39
N LYS A 184 10.04 16.38 16.24
CA LYS A 184 10.43 17.75 15.85
C LYS A 184 11.49 17.77 14.75
N GLU A 185 12.28 16.71 14.64
CA GLU A 185 13.40 16.60 13.70
C GLU A 185 12.98 15.95 12.36
N GLY A 186 11.77 15.43 12.27
CA GLY A 186 11.24 14.76 11.08
C GLY A 186 10.61 13.41 11.40
N TRP A 187 10.44 12.57 10.39
CA TRP A 187 9.94 11.20 10.55
C TRP A 187 11.08 10.22 10.81
N VAL A 188 10.85 9.28 11.72
CA VAL A 188 11.78 8.21 12.07
C VAL A 188 11.10 6.86 11.84
N LEU A 189 11.83 5.92 11.23
CA LEU A 189 11.40 4.53 11.06
C LEU A 189 11.55 3.78 12.40
N GLU A 190 10.44 3.41 13.03
CA GLU A 190 10.41 2.69 14.30
C GLU A 190 10.29 1.17 14.10
N LEU A 191 9.44 0.73 13.16
CA LEU A 191 9.30 -0.67 12.76
C LEU A 191 9.54 -0.81 11.26
N ASN A 192 10.34 -1.78 10.84
CA ASN A 192 10.72 -1.99 9.44
C ASN A 192 10.28 -3.38 8.97
N GLY A 193 9.06 -3.47 8.43
CA GLY A 193 8.46 -4.71 7.95
C GLY A 193 8.25 -5.75 9.05
N ASP A 194 7.72 -5.33 10.21
CA ASP A 194 7.43 -6.25 11.32
C ASP A 194 6.36 -7.27 10.90
N THR A 195 6.61 -8.54 11.24
CA THR A 195 5.71 -9.67 11.00
C THR A 195 5.57 -10.54 12.25
N SER A 196 6.00 -10.04 13.41
CA SER A 196 5.98 -10.77 14.69
C SER A 196 4.58 -11.18 15.15
N PHE A 197 3.55 -10.54 14.61
CA PHE A 197 2.14 -10.85 14.86
C PHE A 197 1.55 -11.90 13.91
N LEU A 198 2.25 -12.24 12.82
CA LEU A 198 1.80 -13.24 11.86
C LEU A 198 2.19 -14.64 12.34
N SER A 199 1.24 -15.57 12.34
CA SER A 199 1.49 -16.95 12.81
C SER A 199 2.54 -17.69 11.98
N HIS A 200 2.66 -17.35 10.70
CA HIS A 200 3.65 -17.91 9.78
C HIS A 200 4.88 -17.01 9.56
N GLY A 201 4.96 -15.87 10.26
CA GLY A 201 6.07 -14.94 10.15
C GLY A 201 6.18 -14.27 8.77
N SER A 202 7.42 -13.98 8.37
CA SER A 202 7.71 -13.23 7.14
C SER A 202 7.64 -14.10 5.88
N GLU A 203 6.84 -13.68 4.91
CA GLU A 203 6.68 -14.33 3.61
C GLU A 203 6.83 -13.33 2.45
N ASN A 204 7.41 -13.78 1.34
CA ASN A 204 7.54 -12.98 0.10
C ASN A 204 8.14 -11.57 0.33
N ASN A 205 9.22 -11.48 1.11
CA ASN A 205 9.91 -10.20 1.33
C ASN A 205 10.48 -9.69 0.01
N CYS A 206 10.14 -8.46 -0.36
CA CYS A 206 10.79 -7.75 -1.45
C CYS A 206 11.74 -6.69 -0.86
N ILE A 207 12.87 -6.48 -1.53
CA ILE A 207 13.81 -5.40 -1.21
C ILE A 207 14.10 -4.67 -2.50
N PHE A 208 13.82 -3.37 -2.53
CA PHE A 208 14.12 -2.51 -3.66
C PHE A 208 15.41 -1.74 -3.37
N THR A 209 16.52 -2.26 -3.90
CA THR A 209 17.79 -1.53 -3.94
C THR A 209 17.85 -0.74 -5.24
N GLU A 210 18.16 0.55 -5.17
CA GLU A 210 18.68 1.25 -6.33
C GLU A 210 20.01 0.57 -6.67
N VAL A 211 20.04 -0.26 -7.72
CA VAL A 211 21.32 -0.64 -8.30
C VAL A 211 21.83 0.66 -8.90
N GLY A 212 22.93 1.17 -8.33
CA GLY A 212 23.56 2.37 -8.86
C GLY A 212 23.75 2.18 -10.35
N VAL A 213 23.11 3.04 -11.14
CA VAL A 213 23.69 3.38 -12.44
C VAL A 213 24.98 4.08 -12.04
N GLU A 214 26.09 3.34 -12.06
CA GLU A 214 27.40 3.98 -12.12
C GLU A 214 27.30 4.91 -13.33
N ASP A 215 27.38 6.22 -13.08
CA ASP A 215 27.72 7.16 -14.13
C ASP A 215 29.02 6.63 -14.73
N ASP A 216 28.92 5.98 -15.90
CA ASP A 216 30.07 5.62 -16.71
C ASP A 216 30.84 6.92 -16.96
N VAL A 217 31.87 7.12 -16.14
CA VAL A 217 32.96 8.03 -16.38
C VAL A 217 33.56 7.58 -17.71
N ASN A 218 33.34 8.37 -18.76
CA ASN A 218 34.16 8.34 -19.95
C ASN A 218 34.55 9.78 -20.30
N ASP A 219 35.80 10.07 -19.90
CA ASP A 219 36.78 11.04 -20.43
C ASP A 219 36.32 12.33 -21.12
#